data_AF-A0A4R5QAP1-F1
#
_entry.id   AF-A0A4R5QAP1-F1
#
_cell.length_a   1.000
_cell.length_b   1.000
_cell.length_c   1.000
_cell.angle_alpha   90.00
_cell.angle_beta   90.00
_cell.angle_gamma   90.00
#
_symmetry.space_group_name_H-M   'P 1'
#
loop_
_entity.id
_entity.type
_entity.pdbx_description
1 polymer ?
#
loop_
_entity_poly.entity_id
_entity_poly.type
_entity_poly.pdbx_seq_one_letter_code
_entity_poly.pdbx_strand_id
1 'polypeptide(L)' 'MARDAAAAAAAMDVRLLPISMARAEAAGHLPCYHRDPFDRILVAQALLEGLTLVSADATLDGFGIARLW' A
#
# COMPACT_ATOMS: atom_id res chain seq x y z
N MET A 1 15.70 -2.20 -18.23
CA MET A 1 15.57 -3.58 -17.71
C MET A 1 14.98 -3.50 -16.31
N ALA A 2 13.67 -3.72 -16.17
CA ALA A 2 13.10 -3.93 -14.84
C ALA A 2 13.69 -5.22 -14.27
N ARG A 3 14.33 -5.17 -13.11
CA ARG A 3 14.70 -6.38 -12.38
C ARG A 3 13.42 -7.14 -12.04
N ASP A 4 13.50 -8.46 -12.01
CA ASP A 4 12.41 -9.29 -11.51
C ASP A 4 12.16 -8.93 -10.02
N ALA A 5 11.05 -8.24 -9.78
CA ALA A 5 10.66 -7.81 -8.44
C ALA A 5 10.42 -9.00 -7.50
N ALA A 6 9.99 -10.15 -8.03
CA ALA A 6 9.79 -11.36 -7.23
C ALA A 6 11.15 -11.94 -6.79
N ALA A 7 12.13 -11.97 -7.68
CA ALA A 7 13.48 -12.39 -7.33
C ALA A 7 14.13 -11.46 -6.28
N ALA A 8 13.92 -10.14 -6.41
CA ALA A 8 14.39 -9.17 -5.43
C ALA A 8 13.72 -9.37 -4.06
N ALA A 9 12.40 -9.60 -4.04
CA ALA A 9 11.66 -9.86 -2.81
C ALA A 9 12.14 -11.13 -2.10
N ALA A 10 12.39 -12.21 -2.84
CA ALA A 10 12.91 -13.46 -2.29
C ALA A 10 14.28 -13.29 -1.62
N ALA A 11 15.11 -12.36 -2.10
CA ALA A 11 16.42 -12.07 -1.51
C ALA A 11 16.36 -11.20 -0.24
N MET A 12 15.23 -10.53 0.01
CA MET A 12 15.08 -9.55 1.10
C MET A 12 14.26 -10.09 2.29
N ASP A 13 13.92 -11.37 2.30
CA ASP A 13 13.04 -12.00 3.30
C ASP A 13 11.71 -11.24 3.50
N VAL A 14 11.16 -10.73 2.38
CA VAL A 14 9.88 -10.03 2.37
C VAL A 14 8.80 -10.91 1.75
N ARG A 15 7.60 -10.83 2.31
CA ARG A 15 6.43 -11.51 1.78
C ARG A 15 5.70 -10.60 0.80
N LEU A 16 5.49 -11.09 -0.43
CA LEU A 16 4.66 -10.40 -1.41
C LEU A 16 3.18 -10.49 -1.00
N LEU A 17 2.49 -9.36 -0.98
CA LEU A 17 1.05 -9.29 -0.76
C LEU A 17 0.32 -9.13 -2.10
N PRO A 18 -0.60 -10.03 -2.45
CA PRO A 18 -1.35 -9.92 -3.69
C PRO A 18 -2.40 -8.81 -3.59
N ILE A 19 -2.47 -7.97 -4.61
CA ILE A 19 -3.59 -7.03 -4.77
C ILE A 19 -4.82 -7.82 -5.20
N SER A 20 -5.91 -7.71 -4.44
CA SER A 20 -7.20 -8.34 -4.76
C SER A 20 -8.24 -7.29 -5.13
N MET A 21 -9.31 -7.73 -5.80
CA MET A 21 -10.44 -6.85 -6.13
C MET A 21 -11.06 -6.20 -4.90
N ALA A 22 -11.15 -6.91 -3.78
CA ALA A 22 -11.65 -6.34 -2.52
C ALA A 22 -10.84 -5.13 -2.04
N ARG A 23 -9.51 -5.13 -2.27
CA ARG A 23 -8.63 -4.01 -1.91
C ARG A 23 -8.78 -2.84 -2.88
N ALA A 24 -8.95 -3.13 -4.17
CA ALA A 24 -9.24 -2.12 -5.18
C ALA A 24 -10.59 -1.42 -4.91
N GLU A 25 -11.61 -2.19 -4.51
CA GLU A 25 -12.91 -1.66 -4.11
C GLU A 25 -12.82 -0.82 -2.83
N ALA A 26 -12.14 -1.32 -1.79
CA ALA A 26 -11.91 -0.56 -0.56
C ALA A 26 -11.16 0.76 -0.83
N ALA A 27 -10.15 0.73 -1.72
CA ALA A 27 -9.43 1.92 -2.14
C ALA A 27 -10.36 2.96 -2.80
N GLY A 28 -11.32 2.52 -3.62
CA GLY A 28 -12.33 3.35 -4.26
C GLY A 28 -13.23 4.11 -3.28
N HIS A 29 -13.49 3.54 -2.10
CA HIS A 29 -14.32 4.13 -1.06
C HIS A 29 -13.57 5.12 -0.14
N LEU A 30 -12.24 5.15 -0.18
CA LEU A 30 -11.46 6.10 0.60
C LEU A 30 -11.75 7.55 0.17
N PRO A 31 -11.75 8.52 1.11
CA PRO A 31 -11.90 9.93 0.77
C PRO A 31 -10.79 10.37 -0.19
N CYS A 32 -11.06 11.34 -1.05
CA CYS A 32 -10.11 11.78 -2.07
C CYS A 32 -9.07 12.76 -1.47
N TYR A 33 -8.18 12.26 -0.60
CA TYR A 33 -7.05 13.02 -0.07
C TYR A 33 -5.81 12.92 -0.98
N HIS A 34 -5.68 11.82 -1.72
CA HIS A 34 -4.58 11.56 -2.66
C HIS A 34 -5.13 11.15 -4.04
N ARG A 35 -4.52 11.66 -5.12
CA ARG A 35 -5.00 11.41 -6.50
C ARG A 35 -4.46 10.10 -7.09
N ASP A 36 -3.37 9.58 -6.55
CA ASP A 36 -2.77 8.36 -7.07
C ASP A 36 -3.60 7.12 -6.66
N PRO A 37 -4.14 6.36 -7.63
CA PRO A 37 -4.90 5.14 -7.33
C PRO A 37 -4.06 4.04 -6.68
N PHE A 38 -2.74 3.98 -6.92
CA PHE A 38 -1.87 2.98 -6.28
C PHE A 38 -1.64 3.26 -4.81
N ASP A 39 -1.43 4.53 -4.43
CA ASP A 39 -1.30 4.89 -3.02
C ASP A 39 -2.58 4.56 -2.24
N ARG A 40 -3.75 4.76 -2.87
CA ARG A 40 -5.02 4.38 -2.27
C ARG A 40 -5.16 2.87 -2.09
N ILE A 41 -4.60 2.07 -3.00
CA ILE A 41 -4.55 0.60 -2.85
C ILE A 41 -3.62 0.22 -1.69
N LEU A 42 -2.46 0.87 -1.55
CA LEU A 42 -1.54 0.62 -0.44
C LEU A 42 -2.16 1.00 0.92
N VAL A 43 -2.85 2.13 0.98
CA VAL A 43 -3.61 2.57 2.16
C VAL A 43 -4.72 1.59 2.49
N ALA A 44 -5.55 1.20 1.52
CA ALA A 44 -6.63 0.23 1.73
C ALA A 44 -6.09 -1.12 2.22
N GLN A 45 -4.98 -1.58 1.63
CA GLN A 45 -4.28 -2.79 2.04
C GLN A 45 -3.80 -2.71 3.50
N ALA A 46 -3.21 -1.57 3.90
CA ALA A 46 -2.74 -1.36 5.26
C ALA A 46 -3.87 -1.32 6.27
N LEU A 47 -4.98 -0.63 5.95
CA LEU A 47 -6.16 -0.56 6.82
C LEU A 47 -6.83 -1.92 7.00
N LEU A 48 -7.02 -2.68 5.92
CA LEU A 48 -7.69 -3.98 5.98
C LEU A 48 -6.90 -5.05 6.74
N GLU A 49 -5.57 -4.98 6.68
CA GLU A 49 -4.69 -5.97 7.34
C GLU A 49 -4.07 -5.45 8.64
N GLY A 50 -4.40 -4.23 9.08
CA GLY A 50 -3.82 -3.62 10.29
C GLY A 50 -2.31 -3.44 10.21
N LEU A 51 -1.78 -3.14 9.03
CA LEU A 51 -0.34 -3.01 8.77
C LEU A 51 0.13 -1.57 8.97
N THR A 52 1.41 -1.41 9.30
CA THR A 52 2.10 -0.11 9.23
C THR A 52 2.66 0.08 7.82
N LEU A 53 2.33 1.21 7.20
CA LEU A 53 2.86 1.57 5.89
C LEU A 53 4.19 2.31 6.04
N VAL A 54 5.28 1.75 5.53
CA VAL A 54 6.56 2.48 5.44
C VAL A 54 6.48 3.38 4.22
N SER A 55 6.43 4.69 4.43
CA SER A 55 6.35 5.64 3.33
C SER A 55 6.93 6.98 3.70
N ALA A 56 7.56 7.55 2.68
CA ALA A 56 8.04 8.90 2.72
C ALA A 56 6.91 9.95 2.74
N ASP A 57 5.76 9.59 2.18
CA ASP A 57 4.69 10.54 1.95
C ASP A 57 3.82 10.75 3.20
N ALA A 58 3.99 11.90 3.84
CA ALA A 58 3.20 12.30 5.00
C ALA A 58 1.73 12.63 4.66
N THR A 59 1.38 12.86 3.39
CA THR A 59 -0.02 13.11 3.01
C THR A 59 -0.90 11.88 3.25
N LEU A 60 -0.31 10.69 3.31
CA LEU A 60 -1.01 9.44 3.59
C LEU A 60 -1.55 9.36 5.03
N ASP A 61 -1.03 10.17 5.96
CA ASP A 61 -1.53 10.23 7.34
C ASP A 61 -3.00 10.70 7.40
N GLY A 62 -3.46 11.44 6.38
CA GLY A 62 -4.86 11.86 6.24
C GLY A 62 -5.87 10.71 6.12
N PHE A 63 -5.41 9.49 5.80
CA PHE A 63 -6.25 8.29 5.74
C PHE A 63 -6.38 7.55 7.08
N GLY A 64 -5.73 8.02 8.15
CA GLY A 64 -5.81 7.38 9.48
C GLY A 64 -5.04 6.07 9.60
N ILE A 65 -4.07 5.83 8.73
CA ILE A 65 -3.17 4.66 8.81
C ILE A 65 -2.05 4.87 9.84
N ALA A 66 -1.44 3.78 10.29
CA ALA A 66 -0.13 3.84 10.92
C ALA A 66 0.96 3.95 9.84
N ARG A 67 1.72 5.06 9.83
CA ARG A 67 2.83 5.26 8.90
C ARG A 67 4.17 5.33 9.64
N LEU A 68 5.20 4.72 9.07
CA LEU A 68 6.59 4.81 9.49
C LEU A 68 7.42 5.50 8.40
N TRP A 69 8.32 6.39 8.78
CA TRP A 69 9.32 7.02 7.90
C TRP A 69 10.71 6.47 8.24
#